data_AF-A0A0D0F3M2-F1
#
_entry.id   AF-A0A0D0F3M2-F1
#
_cell.length_a   1.000
_cell.length_b   1.000
_cell.length_c   1.000
_cell.angle_alpha   90.00
_cell.angle_beta   90.00
_cell.angle_gamma   90.00
#
_symmetry.space_group_name_H-M   'P 1'
#
loop_
_entity.id
_entity.type
_entity.pdbx_description
1 polymer ?
#
loop_
_entity_poly.entity_id
_entity_poly.type
_entity_poly.pdbx_seq_one_letter_code
_entity_poly.pdbx_strand_id
1 'polypeptide(L)'
;MVFTIIIALCCTSIFGNVFSLIIEKEYFIPEQSSIFTFTETVGNDGSSDVWRYGEDYSNYYFNLSTFDNDVLFFSKKNINNCPGFNPKDISTWCKVKVPKY
;
A
#
# COMPACT_ATOMS: atom_id res chain seq x y z
N MET A 1 14.37 -12.19 24.19
CA MET A 1 14.71 -12.24 22.75
C MET A 1 13.63 -12.97 21.95
N VAL A 2 13.29 -14.22 22.27
CA VAL A 2 12.24 -14.99 21.55
C VAL A 2 10.85 -14.33 21.65
N PHE A 3 10.45 -13.90 22.84
CA PHE A 3 9.14 -13.25 23.05
C PHE A 3 8.99 -11.94 22.27
N THR A 4 10.07 -11.17 22.16
CA THR A 4 10.13 -9.91 21.42
C THR A 4 9.99 -10.13 19.91
N ILE A 5 10.59 -11.21 19.39
CA ILE A 5 10.48 -11.60 17.99
C ILE A 5 9.06 -12.08 17.67
N ILE A 6 8.42 -12.84 18.56
CA ILE A 6 7.04 -13.32 18.37
C ILE A 6 6.05 -12.14 18.35
N ILE A 7 6.19 -11.18 19.26
CA ILE A 7 5.31 -9.98 19.28
C ILE A 7 5.52 -9.15 18.00
N ALA A 8 6.78 -8.96 17.57
CA ALA A 8 7.07 -8.28 16.31
C ALA A 8 6.41 -9.00 15.12
N LEU A 9 6.49 -10.33 15.05
CA LEU A 9 5.85 -11.12 13.99
C LEU A 9 4.32 -11.01 14.01
N CYS A 10 3.69 -11.05 15.20
CA CYS A 10 2.23 -10.93 15.34
C CYS A 10 1.68 -9.53 14.99
N CYS A 11 2.51 -8.48 15.05
CA CYS A 11 2.11 -7.12 14.72
C CYS A 11 2.50 -6.70 13.28
N THR A 12 3.01 -7.63 12.46
CA THR A 12 3.48 -7.34 11.10
C THR A 12 2.61 -7.99 10.04
N SER A 13 2.52 -7.35 8.88
CA SER A 13 1.79 -7.84 7.72
C SER A 13 2.55 -8.92 6.93
N ILE A 14 3.64 -9.45 7.49
CA ILE A 14 4.61 -10.31 6.79
C ILE A 14 3.95 -11.56 6.21
N PHE A 15 3.09 -12.25 6.96
CA PHE A 15 2.49 -13.50 6.49
C PHE A 15 1.55 -13.28 5.29
N GLY A 16 0.72 -12.24 5.35
CA GLY A 16 -0.17 -11.88 4.24
C GLY A 16 0.62 -11.48 3.01
N ASN A 17 1.61 -10.61 3.19
CA ASN A 17 2.45 -10.14 2.09
C ASN A 17 3.26 -11.27 1.44
N VAL A 18 3.85 -12.19 2.22
CA VAL A 18 4.55 -13.37 1.69
C VAL A 18 3.58 -14.28 0.92
N PHE A 19 2.38 -14.51 1.46
CA PHE A 19 1.38 -15.36 0.82
C PHE A 19 0.92 -14.78 -0.53
N SER A 20 0.58 -13.49 -0.58
CA SER A 20 0.19 -12.83 -1.83
C SER A 20 1.33 -12.80 -2.84
N LEU A 21 2.56 -12.50 -2.43
CA LEU A 21 3.74 -12.56 -3.32
C LEU A 21 3.97 -13.95 -3.96
N ILE A 22 3.53 -15.03 -3.30
CA ILE A 22 3.70 -16.40 -3.83
C ILE A 22 2.56 -16.78 -4.78
N ILE A 23 1.33 -16.37 -4.50
CA ILE A 23 0.13 -16.87 -5.18
C ILE A 23 -0.32 -15.93 -6.29
N GLU A 24 -0.20 -14.63 -6.08
CA GLU A 24 -0.65 -13.60 -7.02
C GLU A 24 0.53 -13.15 -7.87
N LYS A 25 0.51 -13.53 -9.15
CA LYS A 25 1.60 -13.27 -10.10
C LYS A 25 1.95 -11.78 -10.25
N GLU A 26 0.94 -10.92 -10.14
CA GLU A 26 1.07 -9.47 -10.34
C GLU A 26 1.18 -8.70 -9.01
N TYR A 27 1.12 -9.40 -7.87
CA TYR A 27 1.25 -8.74 -6.57
C TYR A 27 2.68 -8.27 -6.36
N PHE A 28 2.80 -7.01 -5.94
CA PHE A 28 4.07 -6.41 -5.57
C PHE A 28 3.89 -5.54 -4.34
N ILE A 29 5.00 -5.23 -3.68
CA ILE A 29 5.02 -4.31 -2.54
C ILE A 29 5.66 -3.00 -3.00
N PRO A 30 5.07 -1.83 -2.69
CA PRO A 30 5.67 -0.55 -3.01
C PRO A 30 7.13 -0.46 -2.54
N GLU A 31 8.03 0.06 -3.37
CA GLU A 31 9.45 0.20 -3.04
C GLU A 31 9.70 1.10 -1.82
N GLN A 32 8.77 2.02 -1.53
CA GLN A 32 8.83 2.90 -0.37
C GLN A 32 8.36 2.20 0.93
N SER A 33 7.82 0.99 0.81
CA SER A 33 7.37 0.16 1.92
C SER A 33 8.22 -1.10 2.07
N SER A 34 7.72 -2.06 2.85
CA SER A 34 8.39 -3.34 3.05
C SER A 34 7.39 -4.47 3.25
N ILE A 35 7.88 -5.70 3.07
CA ILE A 35 7.13 -6.92 3.35
C ILE A 35 6.60 -7.00 4.79
N PHE A 36 7.20 -6.28 5.73
CA PHE A 36 6.79 -6.30 7.13
C PHE A 36 5.68 -5.29 7.45
N THR A 37 5.58 -4.22 6.67
CA THR A 37 4.81 -3.03 7.05
C THR A 37 3.68 -2.68 6.09
N PHE A 38 3.79 -3.11 4.83
CA PHE A 38 2.77 -2.86 3.84
C PHE A 38 1.49 -3.60 4.20
N THR A 39 0.36 -2.93 4.10
CA THR A 39 -0.96 -3.50 4.34
C THR A 39 -1.87 -3.09 3.21
N GLU A 40 -2.42 -4.07 2.50
CA GLU A 40 -3.53 -3.83 1.57
C GLU A 40 -4.78 -3.39 2.34
N THR A 41 -5.46 -2.36 1.82
CA THR A 41 -6.68 -1.80 2.45
C THR A 41 -7.92 -1.90 1.56
N VAL A 42 -7.72 -2.01 0.24
CA VAL A 42 -8.76 -2.15 -0.78
C VAL A 42 -8.16 -2.92 -1.96
N GLY A 43 -8.80 -4.02 -2.35
CA GLY A 43 -8.48 -4.76 -3.57
C GLY A 43 -8.89 -4.03 -4.84
N ASN A 44 -8.39 -4.44 -6.00
CA ASN A 44 -8.84 -3.92 -7.28
C ASN A 44 -10.13 -4.62 -7.72
N ASP A 45 -11.18 -3.86 -8.06
CA ASP A 45 -12.46 -4.41 -8.56
C ASP A 45 -12.38 -4.95 -10.01
N GLY A 46 -11.17 -5.14 -10.55
CA GLY A 46 -10.90 -5.49 -11.94
C GLY A 46 -10.47 -6.95 -12.15
N SER A 47 -9.93 -7.25 -13.34
CA SER A 47 -9.47 -8.60 -13.72
C SER A 47 -8.11 -9.02 -13.14
N SER A 48 -7.52 -8.17 -12.31
CA SER A 48 -6.25 -8.42 -11.62
C SER A 48 -6.54 -8.44 -10.14
N ASP A 49 -6.25 -9.57 -9.49
CA ASP A 49 -6.53 -9.83 -8.07
C ASP A 49 -5.58 -9.06 -7.12
N VAL A 50 -4.94 -7.98 -7.59
CA VAL A 50 -3.99 -7.20 -6.81
C VAL A 50 -4.65 -6.08 -6.02
N TRP A 51 -3.94 -5.57 -5.02
CA TRP A 51 -4.36 -4.42 -4.22
C TRP A 51 -4.48 -3.13 -5.06
N ARG A 52 -5.50 -2.31 -4.75
CA ARG A 52 -5.70 -0.97 -5.32
C ARG A 52 -5.21 0.14 -4.39
N TYR A 53 -5.54 0.03 -3.12
CA TYR A 53 -5.09 0.95 -2.08
C TYR A 53 -4.40 0.18 -0.97
N GLY A 54 -3.28 0.72 -0.50
CA GLY A 54 -2.53 0.16 0.62
C GLY A 54 -1.95 1.25 1.51
N GLU A 55 -1.37 0.86 2.63
CA GLU A 55 -0.69 1.78 3.54
C GLU A 55 0.45 1.10 4.29
N ASP A 56 1.33 1.92 4.85
CA ASP A 56 2.23 1.52 5.92
C ASP A 56 2.22 2.58 7.04
N TYR A 57 3.18 2.53 7.95
CA TYR A 57 3.26 3.48 9.05
C TYR A 57 3.43 4.95 8.62
N SER A 58 3.94 5.19 7.41
CA SER A 58 4.39 6.50 6.95
C SER A 58 3.61 7.04 5.75
N ASN A 59 3.08 6.17 4.89
CA ASN A 59 2.48 6.55 3.63
C ASN A 59 1.17 5.77 3.35
N TYR A 60 0.31 6.39 2.55
CA TYR A 60 -0.73 5.72 1.79
C TYR A 60 -0.24 5.48 0.37
N TYR A 61 -0.70 4.39 -0.26
CA TYR A 61 -0.33 3.96 -1.60
C TYR A 61 -1.56 3.75 -2.49
N PHE A 62 -1.45 4.16 -3.74
CA PHE A 62 -2.42 3.90 -4.80
C PHE A 62 -1.71 3.23 -5.96
N ASN A 63 -2.16 2.03 -6.31
CA ASN A 63 -1.63 1.25 -7.42
C ASN A 63 -2.18 1.80 -8.75
N LEU A 64 -1.28 2.22 -9.64
CA LEU A 64 -1.64 2.72 -10.97
C LEU A 64 -2.05 1.61 -11.94
N SER A 65 -1.83 0.34 -11.58
CA SER A 65 -2.07 -0.83 -12.41
C SER A 65 -1.28 -0.77 -13.72
N THR A 66 -0.03 -0.27 -13.67
CA THR A 66 0.93 -0.32 -14.79
C THR A 66 1.77 -1.59 -14.73
N PHE A 67 2.40 -1.95 -15.84
CA PHE A 67 3.31 -3.11 -15.91
C PHE A 67 4.61 -2.91 -15.13
N ASP A 68 4.95 -1.66 -14.81
CA ASP A 68 6.19 -1.28 -14.11
C ASP A 68 5.99 -1.16 -12.59
N ASN A 69 4.85 -1.65 -12.06
CA ASN A 69 4.51 -1.60 -10.64
C ASN A 69 4.50 -0.16 -10.06
N ASP A 70 4.08 0.81 -10.87
CA ASP A 70 4.08 2.20 -10.44
C ASP A 70 2.99 2.47 -9.40
N VAL A 71 3.38 3.23 -8.38
CA VAL A 71 2.50 3.65 -7.30
C VAL A 71 2.56 5.15 -7.11
N LEU A 72 1.41 5.74 -6.80
CA LEU A 72 1.37 7.05 -6.17
C LEU A 72 1.40 6.85 -4.65
N PHE A 73 2.13 7.70 -3.95
CA PHE A 73 2.14 7.68 -2.49
C PHE A 73 1.85 9.05 -1.88
N PHE A 74 1.20 9.04 -0.72
CA PHE A 74 0.93 10.25 0.06
C PHE A 74 1.41 10.05 1.49
N SER A 75 2.29 10.94 1.96
CA SER A 75 2.81 10.86 3.32
C SER A 75 1.74 11.22 4.35
N LYS A 76 1.57 10.36 5.36
CA LYS A 76 0.65 10.57 6.49
C LYS A 76 0.95 11.86 7.26
N LYS A 77 2.19 12.33 7.24
CA LYS A 77 2.59 13.62 7.85
C LYS A 77 1.90 14.82 7.20
N ASN A 78 1.41 14.69 5.96
CA ASN A 78 0.79 15.78 5.21
C ASN A 78 -0.74 15.85 5.36
N ILE A 79 -1.38 14.92 6.08
CA ILE A 79 -2.85 14.87 6.25
C ILE A 79 -3.39 16.18 6.80
N ASN A 80 -2.74 16.75 7.82
CA ASN A 80 -3.19 18.00 8.45
C ASN A 80 -3.19 19.20 7.48
N ASN A 81 -2.44 19.12 6.38
CA ASN A 81 -2.36 20.14 5.34
C ASN A 81 -3.18 19.77 4.08
N CYS A 82 -4.01 18.74 4.17
CA CYS A 82 -4.84 18.25 3.07
C CYS A 82 -6.30 18.06 3.52
N PRO A 83 -7.09 19.14 3.58
CA PRO A 83 -8.50 19.06 3.95
C PRO A 83 -9.28 18.15 3.00
N GLY A 84 -10.14 17.28 3.57
CA GLY A 84 -10.94 16.34 2.78
C GLY A 84 -10.18 15.09 2.31
N PHE A 85 -8.94 14.89 2.77
CA PHE A 85 -8.17 13.69 2.48
C PHE A 85 -8.94 12.41 2.81
N ASN A 86 -9.00 11.50 1.85
CA ASN A 86 -9.53 10.14 2.00
C ASN A 86 -8.49 9.13 1.45
N PRO A 87 -7.98 8.20 2.27
CA PRO A 87 -6.96 7.24 1.82
C PRO A 87 -7.45 6.26 0.75
N LYS A 88 -8.76 6.14 0.55
CA LYS A 88 -9.38 5.24 -0.44
C LYS A 88 -9.92 5.99 -1.67
N ASP A 89 -9.57 7.26 -1.82
CA ASP A 89 -9.94 8.08 -2.98
C ASP A 89 -8.77 8.95 -3.41
N ILE A 90 -8.07 8.52 -4.46
CA ILE A 90 -6.89 9.20 -5.00
C ILE A 90 -7.18 10.66 -5.43
N SER A 91 -8.43 10.99 -5.79
CA SER A 91 -8.80 12.35 -6.20
C SER A 91 -8.69 13.37 -5.06
N THR A 92 -8.70 12.89 -3.81
CA THR A 92 -8.59 13.71 -2.60
C THR A 92 -7.14 13.92 -2.15
N TRP A 93 -6.15 13.29 -2.81
CA TRP A 93 -4.75 13.34 -2.37
C TRP A 93 -4.07 14.63 -2.84
N CYS A 94 -3.85 15.54 -1.90
CA CYS A 94 -3.27 16.85 -2.23
C CYS A 94 -1.84 16.72 -2.79
N LYS A 95 -1.56 17.52 -3.83
CA LYS A 95 -0.23 17.63 -4.48
C LYS A 95 0.27 16.34 -5.13
N VAL A 96 -0.56 15.31 -5.22
CA VAL A 96 -0.28 14.10 -5.99
C VAL A 96 -0.80 14.33 -7.41
N LYS A 97 0.08 14.23 -8.41
CA LYS A 97 -0.31 14.34 -9.82
C LYS A 97 -0.60 12.94 -10.34
N VAL A 98 -1.87 12.66 -10.61
CA VAL A 98 -2.27 11.41 -11.27
C VAL A 98 -1.90 11.51 -12.76
N PRO A 99 -1.08 10.59 -13.29
CA PRO A 99 -0.81 10.54 -14.72
C PRO A 99 -2.12 10.35 -15.49
N LYS A 100 -2.30 11.10 -16.57
CA LYS A 100 -3.38 10.82 -17.53
C LYS A 100 -2.83 9.83 -18.55
N TYR A 101 -3.36 8.62 -18.54
CA TYR A 101 -3.12 7.61 -19.58
C TYR A 101 -4.13 7.79 -20.73
#